data_AF-A0A7J9MBG8-F1
#
_entry.id   AF-A0A7J9MBG8-F1
#
_cell.length_a   1.000
_cell.length_b   1.000
_cell.length_c   1.000
_cell.angle_alpha   90.00
_cell.angle_beta   90.00
_cell.angle_gamma   90.00
#
_symmetry.space_group_name_H-M   'P 1'
#
loop_
_entity.id
_entity.type
_entity.pdbx_description
1 polymer ?
#
loop_
_entity_poly.entity_id
_entity_poly.type
_entity_poly.pdbx_seq_one_letter_code
_entity_poly.pdbx_strand_id
1 'polypeptide(L)'
;MYFPIDVRSKLNPLLPAGYFGNAIFINALITQAGDLNTESFLDTIKRIHEGLKQINDEYLRSTLDYIETMSDLSTLVRGPHTFRCPNLVVNTWLRLHLYMDHEGTFG
;
A
#
# COMPACT_ATOMS: atom_id res chain seq x y z
N MET A 1 5.38 8.08 5.93
CA MET A 1 5.33 6.61 6.09
C MET A 1 4.79 5.98 4.82
N TYR A 2 5.49 5.00 4.26
CA TYR A 2 5.05 4.22 3.10
C TYR A 2 4.58 2.85 3.55
N PHE A 3 3.48 2.36 2.99
CA PHE A 3 3.03 0.98 3.23
C PHE A 3 2.41 0.39 1.95
N PRO A 4 2.87 -0.79 1.51
CA PRO A 4 2.25 -1.51 0.41
C PRO A 4 0.88 -2.06 0.82
N ILE A 5 -0.07 -2.02 -0.12
CA ILE A 5 -1.44 -2.51 0.06
C ILE A 5 -1.76 -3.46 -1.09
N ASP A 6 -2.30 -4.63 -0.77
CA ASP A 6 -2.91 -5.50 -1.77
C ASP A 6 -4.25 -4.91 -2.22
N VAL A 7 -4.34 -4.57 -3.51
CA VAL A 7 -5.50 -3.92 -4.09
C VAL A 7 -6.43 -4.87 -4.83
N ARG A 8 -6.13 -6.18 -4.87
CA ARG A 8 -6.97 -7.19 -5.55
C ARG A 8 -8.43 -7.12 -5.11
N SER A 9 -8.68 -6.93 -3.82
CA SER A 9 -10.02 -6.87 -3.22
C SER A 9 -10.65 -5.46 -3.26
N LYS A 10 -9.96 -4.46 -3.81
CA LYS A 10 -10.40 -3.06 -3.86
C LYS A 10 -10.81 -2.60 -5.26
N LEU A 11 -10.48 -3.39 -6.29
CA LEU A 11 -10.82 -3.12 -7.68
C LEU A 11 -12.23 -3.61 -8.02
N ASN A 12 -12.90 -2.92 -8.94
CA ASN A 12 -14.20 -3.29 -9.46
C ASN A 12 -14.20 -3.23 -11.00
N PRO A 13 -14.25 -4.36 -11.73
CA PRO A 13 -14.40 -5.72 -11.20
C PRO A 13 -13.14 -6.19 -10.44
N LEU A 14 -13.33 -7.15 -9.53
CA LEU A 14 -12.23 -7.81 -8.83
C LEU A 14 -11.28 -8.48 -9.84
N LEU A 15 -10.00 -8.53 -9.48
CA LEU A 15 -9.03 -9.29 -10.27
C LEU A 15 -9.40 -10.79 -10.26
N PRO A 16 -9.14 -11.53 -11.35
CA PRO A 16 -9.42 -12.96 -11.40
C PRO A 16 -8.74 -13.73 -10.27
N ALA A 17 -9.42 -14.76 -9.77
CA ALA A 17 -8.79 -15.69 -8.83
C ALA A 17 -7.54 -16.31 -9.48
N GLY A 18 -6.44 -16.36 -8.73
CA GLY A 18 -5.15 -16.82 -9.26
C GLY A 18 -4.43 -15.82 -10.18
N TYR A 19 -4.84 -14.55 -10.23
CA TYR A 19 -4.13 -13.51 -11.00
C TYR A 19 -2.63 -13.50 -10.68
N PHE A 20 -1.83 -13.81 -11.70
CA PHE A 20 -0.38 -13.85 -11.63
C PHE A 20 0.20 -12.52 -12.15
N GLY A 21 0.46 -11.61 -11.21
CA GLY A 21 1.00 -10.28 -11.48
C GLY A 21 1.08 -9.42 -10.22
N ASN A 22 1.65 -8.23 -10.33
CA ASN A 22 1.72 -7.27 -9.23
C ASN A 22 0.39 -6.51 -9.10
N ALA A 23 -0.24 -6.60 -7.93
CA ALA A 23 -1.40 -5.81 -7.57
C ALA A 23 -1.17 -5.16 -6.19
N ILE A 24 -0.01 -4.52 -6.06
CA ILE A 24 0.43 -3.83 -4.85
C ILE A 24 0.48 -2.35 -5.14
N PHE A 25 -0.26 -1.57 -4.34
CA PHE A 25 -0.23 -0.12 -4.36
C PHE A 25 0.55 0.41 -3.16
N ILE A 26 1.49 1.34 -3.38
CA ILE A 26 2.27 1.94 -2.30
C ILE A 26 1.62 3.25 -1.89
N ASN A 27 0.95 3.26 -0.75
CA ASN A 27 0.43 4.50 -0.18
C ASN A 27 1.50 5.26 0.59
N ALA A 28 1.42 6.59 0.57
CA ALA A 28 2.26 7.47 1.35
C ALA A 28 1.40 8.28 2.33
N LEU A 29 1.55 8.01 3.62
CA LEU A 29 0.97 8.82 4.68
C LEU A 29 1.98 9.88 5.14
N ILE A 30 1.63 11.15 5.00
CA ILE A 30 2.50 12.28 5.33
C ILE A 30 1.92 13.00 6.55
N THR A 31 2.77 13.29 7.53
CA THR A 31 2.43 14.03 8.74
C THR A 31 3.70 14.64 9.32
N GLN A 32 3.59 15.69 10.14
CA GLN A 32 4.74 16.27 10.80
C GLN A 32 5.22 15.37 11.94
N ALA A 33 6.54 15.28 12.12
CA ALA A 33 7.12 14.54 13.24
C ALA A 33 6.72 15.16 14.60
N GLY A 34 6.53 16.47 14.66
CA GLY A 34 6.02 17.16 15.85
C GLY A 34 4.60 16.73 16.22
N ASP A 35 3.71 16.64 15.24
CA ASP A 35 2.33 16.16 15.44
C ASP A 35 2.34 14.72 15.95
N LEU A 36 3.12 13.82 15.31
CA LEU A 36 3.26 12.42 15.75
C LEU A 36 3.78 12.27 17.18
N ASN A 37 4.68 13.15 17.62
CA ASN A 37 5.25 13.10 18.96
C ASN A 37 4.29 13.61 20.05
N THR A 38 3.25 14.35 19.67
CA THR A 38 2.32 15.01 20.60
C THR A 38 0.92 14.42 20.55
N GLU A 39 0.51 13.83 19.42
CA GLU A 39 -0.80 13.20 19.25
C GLU A 39 -0.92 11.88 20.03
N SER A 40 -2.16 11.51 20.36
CA SER A 40 -2.40 10.22 21.02
C SER A 40 -2.17 9.07 20.03
N PHE A 41 -1.76 7.92 20.56
CA PHE A 41 -1.63 6.68 19.75
C PHE A 41 -2.91 6.35 18.96
N LEU A 42 -4.07 6.61 19.56
CA LEU A 42 -5.36 6.35 18.94
C LEU A 42 -5.61 7.28 17.74
N ASP A 43 -5.16 8.53 17.80
CA ASP A 43 -5.27 9.46 16.68
C ASP A 43 -4.31 9.09 15.55
N THR A 44 -3.11 8.61 15.87
CA THR A 44 -2.20 8.01 14.87
C THR A 44 -2.86 6.82 14.16
N ILE A 45 -3.51 5.91 14.90
CA ILE A 45 -4.25 4.79 14.31
C ILE A 45 -5.37 5.27 13.40
N LYS A 46 -6.18 6.24 13.85
CA LYS A 46 -7.27 6.82 13.04
C LYS A 46 -6.74 7.36 11.72
N ARG A 47 -5.65 8.13 11.76
CA ARG A 47 -5.01 8.71 10.58
C ARG A 47 -4.58 7.63 9.59
N ILE A 48 -3.95 6.56 10.07
CA ILE A 48 -3.55 5.42 9.22
C ILE A 48 -4.79 4.76 8.60
N HIS A 49 -5.84 4.53 9.39
CA HIS A 49 -7.09 3.91 8.96
C HIS A 49 -7.84 4.75 7.91
N GLU A 50 -7.91 6.06 8.10
CA GLU A 50 -8.52 6.98 7.15
C GLU A 50 -7.74 7.03 5.84
N GLY A 51 -6.41 7.07 5.90
CA GLY A 51 -5.56 6.97 4.70
C GLY A 51 -5.78 5.65 3.93
N LEU A 52 -5.99 4.53 4.64
CA LEU A 52 -6.32 3.23 4.03
C LEU A 52 -7.71 3.18 3.38
N LYS A 53 -8.68 3.91 3.95
CA LYS A 53 -10.05 3.99 3.43
C LYS A 53 -10.16 4.77 2.13
N GLN A 54 -9.30 5.76 1.91
CA GLN A 54 -9.29 6.57 0.69
C GLN A 54 -8.92 5.76 -0.56
N ILE A 55 -8.23 4.63 -0.39
CA ILE A 55 -7.75 3.79 -1.48
C ILE A 55 -8.88 2.86 -1.92
N ASN A 56 -9.75 3.38 -2.77
CA ASN A 56 -10.88 2.69 -3.40
C ASN A 56 -10.63 2.49 -4.90
N ASP A 57 -11.56 1.84 -5.60
CA ASP A 57 -11.45 1.55 -7.04
C ASP A 57 -11.21 2.82 -7.88
N GLU A 58 -11.98 3.89 -7.62
CA GLU A 58 -11.87 5.16 -8.33
C GLU A 58 -10.48 5.79 -8.17
N TYR A 59 -9.97 5.85 -6.95
CA TYR A 59 -8.64 6.37 -6.66
C TYR A 59 -7.54 5.55 -7.34
N LEU A 60 -7.67 4.22 -7.34
CA LEU A 60 -6.71 3.32 -7.99
C LEU A 60 -6.70 3.51 -9.51
N ARG A 61 -7.88 3.61 -10.13
CA ARG A 61 -8.01 3.87 -11.57
C ARG A 61 -7.44 5.23 -11.95
N SER A 62 -7.79 6.28 -11.21
CA SER A 62 -7.24 7.61 -11.43
C SER A 62 -5.71 7.63 -11.29
N THR A 63 -5.15 6.86 -10.35
CA THR A 63 -3.69 6.76 -10.23
C THR A 63 -3.06 6.02 -11.40
N LEU A 64 -3.70 4.96 -11.92
CA LEU A 64 -3.23 4.28 -13.13
C LEU A 64 -3.26 5.22 -14.34
N ASP A 65 -4.35 5.95 -14.54
CA ASP A 65 -4.46 6.95 -15.61
C ASP A 65 -3.34 7.99 -15.50
N TYR A 66 -3.05 8.49 -14.29
CA TYR A 66 -1.92 9.40 -14.06
C TYR A 66 -0.58 8.77 -14.44
N ILE A 67 -0.32 7.52 -14.03
CA ILE A 67 0.91 6.79 -14.35
C ILE A 67 1.07 6.61 -15.86
N GLU A 68 -0.01 6.34 -16.60
CA GLU A 68 0.01 6.21 -18.06
C GLU A 68 0.44 7.51 -18.77
N THR A 69 0.21 8.67 -18.16
CA THR A 69 0.67 9.97 -18.71
C THR A 69 2.15 10.25 -18.45
N MET A 70 2.81 9.49 -17.57
CA MET A 70 4.21 9.75 -17.20
C MET A 70 5.17 9.25 -18.28
N SER A 71 6.08 10.12 -18.72
CA SER A 71 7.10 9.78 -19.72
C SER A 71 8.25 8.92 -19.16
N ASP A 72 8.50 8.98 -17.85
CA ASP A 72 9.56 8.24 -17.17
C ASP A 72 9.02 7.52 -15.92
N LEU A 73 8.75 6.22 -16.08
CA LEU A 73 8.29 5.34 -15.01
C LEU A 73 9.38 5.02 -13.97
N SER A 74 10.65 5.29 -14.26
CA SER A 74 11.74 5.05 -13.29
C SER A 74 11.60 5.92 -12.04
N THR A 75 10.93 7.08 -12.18
CA THR A 75 10.62 8.00 -11.08
C THR A 75 9.68 7.40 -10.02
N LEU A 76 8.92 6.36 -10.37
CA LEU A 76 8.02 5.65 -9.46
C LEU A 76 8.75 4.56 -8.67
N VAL A 77 9.93 4.12 -9.13
CA VAL A 77 10.72 3.10 -8.45
C VAL A 77 11.20 3.65 -7.12
N ARG A 78 10.69 3.05 -6.03
CA ARG A 78 11.13 3.40 -4.68
C ARG A 78 12.36 2.60 -4.32
N GLY A 79 13.41 3.30 -3.92
CA GLY A 79 14.69 2.70 -3.57
C GLY A 79 15.16 3.12 -2.18
N PRO A 80 16.42 2.78 -1.82
CA PRO A 80 17.00 3.14 -0.53
C PRO A 80 16.95 4.64 -0.24
N HIS A 81 16.93 5.48 -1.27
CA HIS A 81 16.82 6.94 -1.15
C HIS A 81 15.41 7.41 -0.72
N THR A 82 14.36 6.68 -1.08
CA THR A 82 12.96 7.01 -0.73
C THR A 82 12.69 6.83 0.77
N PHE A 83 13.31 5.81 1.37
CA PHE A 83 13.05 5.40 2.75
C PHE A 83 14.12 5.88 3.75
N ARG A 84 14.94 6.86 3.37
CA ARG A 84 15.86 7.52 4.31
C ARG A 84 15.08 8.35 5.31
N CYS A 85 15.66 8.55 6.50
CA CYS A 85 15.18 9.53 7.46
C CYS A 85 14.86 10.87 6.77
N PRO A 86 13.68 11.46 7.01
CA PRO A 86 12.69 11.12 8.05
C PRO A 86 11.62 10.10 7.63
N ASN A 87 11.71 9.52 6.43
CA ASN A 87 10.74 8.56 5.93
C ASN A 87 10.94 7.15 6.53
N LEU A 88 9.88 6.38 6.55
CA LEU A 88 9.89 4.98 6.96
C LEU A 88 8.97 4.15 6.06
N VAL A 89 9.26 2.86 5.95
CA VAL A 89 8.44 1.88 5.22
C VAL A 89 7.97 0.78 6.17
N VAL A 90 6.68 0.44 6.12
CA VAL A 90 6.09 -0.69 6.83
C VAL A 90 5.61 -1.70 5.79
N ASN A 91 6.21 -2.88 5.79
CA ASN A 91 5.83 -3.96 4.87
C ASN A 91 5.29 -5.14 5.69
N THR A 92 4.02 -5.47 5.48
CA THR A 92 3.30 -6.46 6.27
C THR A 92 3.06 -7.72 5.46
N TRP A 93 3.59 -8.85 5.93
CA TRP A 93 3.40 -10.17 5.30
C TRP A 93 2.32 -11.02 5.98
N LEU A 94 1.57 -10.44 6.92
CA LEU A 94 0.58 -11.16 7.74
C LEU A 94 -0.55 -11.84 6.95
N ARG A 95 -0.84 -11.38 5.72
CA ARG A 95 -1.87 -11.98 4.85
C ARG A 95 -1.29 -12.85 3.72
N LEU A 96 0.03 -13.05 3.71
CA LEU A 96 0.67 -13.99 2.80
C LEU A 96 0.68 -15.38 3.44
N HIS A 97 0.11 -16.36 2.75
CA HIS A 97 0.16 -17.76 3.13
C HIS A 97 1.57 -18.31 2.84
N LEU A 98 2.54 -17.98 3.69
CA LEU A 98 3.95 -18.37 3.53
C LEU A 98 4.22 -19.79 4.02
N TYR A 99 3.35 -20.32 4.87
CA TYR A 99 3.40 -21.70 5.30
C TYR A 99 2.27 -22.47 4.60
N MET A 100 2.65 -23.58 3.97
CA MET A 100 1.69 -24.58 3.54
C MET A 100 1.15 -25.26 4.81
N ASP A 101 -0.16 -25.34 4.97
CA ASP A 101 -0.70 -26.34 5.90
C ASP A 101 -0.28 -27.73 5.42
N HIS A 102 -0.13 -28.66 6.36
CA HIS A 102 0.34 -30.04 6.10
C HIS A 102 -0.52 -30.82 5.08
N GLU A 103 -1.62 -30.25 4.60
CA GLU A 103 -2.52 -30.83 3.59
C GLU A 103 -2.36 -30.25 2.17
N GLY A 104 -1.41 -29.33 1.94
CA GLY A 104 -1.06 -28.88 0.59
C GLY A 104 -2.19 -28.15 -0.17
N THR A 105 -3.19 -27.63 0.54
CA THR A 105 -4.30 -26.87 -0.04
C THR A 105 -4.17 -25.39 0.29
N PHE A 106 -4.38 -24.56 -0.73
CA PHE A 106 -4.53 -23.10 -0.56
C PHE A 106 -5.99 -22.82 -0.21
N GLY A 107 -6.24 -22.33 0.99
CA GLY A 107 -7.56 -21.83 1.44
C GLY A 107 -7.91 -20.47 0.89
#